data_AF-A0A1I3TZB9-F1
#
_entry.id   AF-A0A1I3TZB9-F1
#
_cell.length_a   1.000
_cell.length_b   1.000
_cell.length_c   1.000
_cell.angle_alpha   90.00
_cell.angle_beta   90.00
_cell.angle_gamma   90.00
#
_symmetry.space_group_name_H-M   'P 1'
#
loop_
_entity.id
_entity.type
_entity.pdbx_description
1 polymer ?
#
loop_
_entity_poly.entity_id
_entity_poly.type
_entity_poly.pdbx_seq_one_letter_code
_entity_poly.pdbx_strand_id
1 'polypeptide(L)'
;MKRHLVLVLIILTTLLTSCSTVLNHKTYKVNISSNAPNSKVRVYDSIYDLPSKVEVERSKKELELELITETENLNYKVKPVWDPKFVFVNLSGFILAPVNYAVDLTNPKRFYYRKSIFLDTNDTIRTITPERITKGIENGFKRYFSTELSRQKGDLYVHLGLPFVNGFKFKPELEGSVNIVGMMGFTAGLDYYHTNKQFLSLRLSAVEDYNNPVPITEDPSETLNMPLSSVFVSLSNNHQFNRFSVGYGVAFARNMWEFVFKEEYQFIIMETKKRAHSAIGLVIPVHFTVFDNFNIGAIYRPTFYTFGHSTKFQYEHLLSLEFSYKFKIR
;
A
#
# COMPACT_ATOMS: atom_id res chain seq x y z
N MET A 1 3.36 38.28 -10.96
CA MET A 1 2.71 37.02 -11.38
C MET A 1 3.49 36.24 -12.45
N LYS A 2 3.80 36.81 -13.63
CA LYS A 2 4.44 36.06 -14.74
C LYS A 2 5.81 35.41 -14.40
N ARG A 3 6.66 36.08 -13.60
CA ARG A 3 7.96 35.51 -13.16
C ARG A 3 7.82 34.29 -12.25
N HIS A 4 6.87 34.29 -11.32
CA HIS A 4 6.63 33.14 -10.44
C HIS A 4 6.00 31.96 -11.19
N LEU A 5 5.13 32.22 -12.16
CA LEU A 5 4.57 31.18 -13.03
C LEU A 5 5.67 30.48 -13.85
N VAL A 6 6.61 31.24 -14.42
CA VAL A 6 7.75 30.67 -15.16
C VAL A 6 8.66 29.85 -14.26
N LEU A 7 8.92 30.32 -13.04
CA LEU A 7 9.75 29.61 -12.06
C LEU A 7 9.09 28.30 -11.60
N VAL A 8 7.77 28.32 -11.35
CA VAL A 8 6.98 27.12 -11.06
C VAL A 8 6.99 26.15 -12.24
N LEU A 9 6.87 26.63 -13.48
CA LEU A 9 6.91 25.80 -14.68
C LEU A 9 8.30 25.16 -14.90
N ILE A 10 9.37 25.88 -14.61
CA ILE A 10 10.75 25.36 -14.67
C ILE A 10 10.98 24.32 -13.57
N ILE A 11 10.49 24.57 -12.36
CA ILE A 11 10.54 23.59 -11.26
C ILE A 11 9.73 22.35 -11.63
N LEU A 12 8.52 22.51 -12.20
CA LEU A 12 7.69 21.40 -12.63
C LEU A 12 8.35 20.58 -13.76
N THR A 13 9.00 21.23 -14.73
CA THR A 13 9.67 20.52 -15.85
C THR A 13 10.99 19.86 -15.44
N THR A 14 11.71 20.42 -14.46
CA THR A 14 12.91 19.78 -13.89
C THR A 14 12.55 18.59 -12.99
N LEU A 15 11.42 18.65 -12.27
CA LEU A 15 10.85 17.51 -11.52
C LEU A 15 10.35 16.37 -12.42
N LEU A 16 10.14 16.61 -13.72
CA LEU A 16 9.79 15.59 -14.71
C LEU A 16 11.02 14.88 -15.30
N THR A 17 12.25 15.25 -14.91
CA THR A 17 13.45 14.53 -15.35
C THR A 17 13.68 13.29 -14.48
N SER A 18 13.71 12.10 -15.08
CA SER A 18 13.98 10.88 -14.30
C SER A 18 15.39 10.94 -13.71
N CYS A 19 15.53 10.78 -12.40
CA CYS A 19 16.83 10.82 -11.74
C CYS A 19 17.75 9.67 -12.22
N SER A 20 17.19 8.55 -12.70
CA SER A 20 17.97 7.44 -13.28
C SER A 20 18.59 7.77 -14.64
N THR A 21 17.95 8.60 -15.48
CA THR A 21 18.53 9.05 -16.76
C THR A 21 19.80 9.84 -16.57
N VAL A 22 19.83 10.66 -15.52
CA VAL A 22 20.97 11.51 -15.16
C VAL A 22 22.12 10.67 -14.61
N LEU A 23 21.82 9.68 -13.75
CA LEU A 23 22.83 8.87 -13.07
C LEU A 23 23.43 7.74 -13.93
N ASN A 24 22.77 7.36 -15.03
CA ASN A 24 23.28 6.33 -15.93
C ASN A 24 24.01 6.92 -17.14
N HIS A 25 25.21 6.40 -17.38
CA HIS A 25 25.96 6.66 -18.61
C HIS A 25 25.43 5.78 -19.75
N LYS A 26 25.60 6.25 -20.99
CA LYS A 26 25.20 5.53 -22.21
C LYS A 26 26.01 4.24 -22.38
N THR A 27 27.28 4.27 -22.01
CA THR A 27 28.21 3.14 -22.02
C THR A 27 28.64 2.77 -20.61
N TYR A 28 29.10 1.53 -20.42
CA TYR A 28 29.71 1.09 -19.18
C TYR A 28 30.63 -0.11 -19.43
N LYS A 29 31.57 -0.35 -18.50
CA LYS A 29 32.51 -1.47 -18.59
C LYS A 29 31.87 -2.77 -18.07
N VAL A 30 32.01 -3.83 -18.86
CA VAL A 30 31.62 -5.20 -18.54
C VAL A 30 32.87 -6.05 -18.45
N ASN A 31 33.00 -6.83 -17.38
CA ASN A 31 34.05 -7.83 -17.26
C ASN A 31 33.62 -9.07 -18.05
N ILE A 32 34.40 -9.48 -19.04
CA ILE A 32 34.15 -10.69 -19.82
C ILE A 32 35.25 -11.70 -19.49
N SER A 33 34.86 -12.96 -19.33
CA SER A 33 35.74 -14.07 -18.99
C SER A 33 35.24 -15.35 -19.66
N SER A 34 36.11 -16.36 -19.79
CA SER A 34 35.78 -17.67 -20.37
C SER A 34 36.56 -18.78 -19.67
N ASN A 35 36.12 -20.03 -19.83
CA ASN A 35 36.86 -21.23 -19.44
C ASN A 35 37.88 -21.69 -20.49
N ALA A 36 37.87 -21.14 -21.71
CA ALA A 36 38.84 -21.51 -22.74
C ALA A 36 40.21 -20.83 -22.51
N PRO A 37 41.34 -21.57 -22.56
CA PRO A 37 42.66 -20.99 -22.47
C PRO A 37 42.98 -20.13 -23.70
N ASN A 38 43.78 -19.07 -23.52
CA ASN A 38 44.22 -18.14 -24.57
C ASN A 38 43.07 -17.57 -25.42
N SER A 39 41.86 -17.50 -24.87
CA SER A 39 40.67 -17.09 -25.60
C SER A 39 40.59 -15.57 -25.78
N LYS A 40 39.96 -15.17 -26.87
CA LYS A 40 39.64 -13.77 -27.16
C LYS A 40 38.14 -13.61 -27.30
N VAL A 41 37.65 -12.40 -27.07
CA VAL A 41 36.26 -12.05 -27.37
C VAL A 41 36.23 -10.93 -28.39
N ARG A 42 35.39 -11.10 -29.42
CA ARG A 42 34.99 -10.00 -30.30
C ARG A 42 33.70 -9.39 -29.77
N VAL A 43 33.75 -8.08 -29.56
CA VAL A 43 32.60 -7.27 -29.14
C VAL A 43 32.51 -6.10 -30.10
N TYR A 44 31.38 -5.97 -30.80
CA TYR A 44 31.27 -5.09 -31.96
C TYR A 44 32.39 -5.41 -32.97
N ASP A 45 33.21 -4.42 -33.34
CA ASP A 45 34.29 -4.55 -34.32
C ASP A 45 35.68 -4.78 -33.69
N SER A 46 35.77 -4.92 -32.36
CA SER A 46 37.04 -5.00 -31.62
C SER A 46 37.25 -6.37 -30.95
N ILE A 47 38.50 -6.83 -30.92
CA ILE A 47 38.92 -8.10 -30.31
C ILE A 47 39.73 -7.82 -29.05
N TYR A 48 39.43 -8.54 -27.97
CA TYR A 48 40.06 -8.39 -26.67
C TYR A 48 40.53 -9.76 -26.15
N ASP A 49 41.73 -9.82 -25.58
CA ASP A 49 42.21 -11.01 -24.87
C ASP A 49 41.41 -11.19 -23.57
N LEU A 50 40.96 -12.42 -23.25
CA LEU A 50 40.19 -12.71 -22.04
C LEU A 50 41.10 -13.14 -20.88
N PRO A 51 40.78 -12.76 -19.62
CA PRO A 51 39.66 -11.90 -19.21
C PRO A 51 39.92 -10.41 -19.46
N SER A 52 38.88 -9.64 -19.84
CA SER A 52 39.01 -8.21 -20.13
C SER A 52 37.80 -7.38 -19.70
N LYS A 53 38.01 -6.07 -19.53
CA LYS A 53 36.97 -5.07 -19.26
C LYS A 53 36.64 -4.34 -20.56
N VAL A 54 35.51 -4.69 -21.16
CA VAL A 54 35.06 -4.13 -22.44
C VAL A 54 33.99 -3.08 -22.20
N GLU A 55 34.10 -1.94 -22.86
CA GLU A 55 33.07 -0.91 -22.82
C GLU A 55 31.92 -1.24 -23.78
N VAL A 56 30.71 -1.32 -23.26
CA VAL A 56 29.51 -1.67 -24.05
C VAL A 56 28.46 -0.58 -23.96
N GLU A 57 27.72 -0.38 -25.05
CA GLU A 57 26.60 0.55 -25.12
C GLU A 57 25.32 -0.10 -24.59
N ARG A 58 24.60 0.60 -23.70
CA ARG A 58 23.29 0.17 -23.19
C ARG A 58 22.24 0.27 -24.29
N SER A 59 21.54 -0.82 -24.58
CA SER A 59 20.52 -0.86 -25.63
C SER A 59 19.42 -1.89 -25.35
N LYS A 60 18.27 -1.73 -26.03
CA LYS A 60 17.19 -2.73 -26.07
C LYS A 60 17.58 -3.95 -26.93
N LYS A 61 18.60 -3.81 -27.78
CA LYS A 61 19.08 -4.90 -28.64
C LYS A 61 19.89 -5.91 -27.81
N GLU A 62 19.97 -7.15 -28.27
CA GLU A 62 20.88 -8.12 -27.66
C GLU A 62 22.33 -7.71 -27.91
N LEU A 63 23.20 -7.96 -26.94
CA LEU A 63 24.64 -7.77 -27.10
C LEU A 63 25.22 -9.07 -27.67
N GLU A 64 25.75 -8.99 -28.88
CA GLU A 64 26.40 -10.11 -29.56
C GLU A 64 27.87 -10.18 -29.16
N LEU A 65 28.32 -11.37 -28.77
CA LEU A 65 29.70 -11.66 -28.38
C LEU A 65 30.16 -12.88 -29.16
N GLU A 66 31.34 -12.82 -29.77
CA GLU A 66 31.94 -13.99 -30.40
C GLU A 66 33.19 -14.39 -29.62
N LEU A 67 33.14 -15.56 -28.99
CA LEU A 67 34.27 -16.17 -28.32
C LEU A 67 35.15 -16.83 -29.37
N ILE A 68 36.38 -16.36 -29.50
CA ILE A 68 37.40 -16.88 -30.41
C ILE A 68 38.34 -17.75 -29.58
N THR A 69 38.36 -19.05 -29.87
CA THR A 69 39.27 -20.02 -29.25
C THR A 69 40.27 -20.53 -30.29
N GLU A 70 41.19 -21.39 -29.90
CA GLU A 70 42.13 -22.02 -30.84
C GLU A 70 41.42 -22.99 -31.81
N THR A 71 40.29 -23.57 -31.40
CA THR A 71 39.60 -24.64 -32.14
C THR A 71 38.34 -24.17 -32.87
N GLU A 72 37.63 -23.19 -32.33
CA GLU A 72 36.35 -22.74 -32.86
C GLU A 72 35.97 -21.31 -32.45
N ASN A 73 35.03 -20.73 -33.20
CA ASN A 73 34.38 -19.47 -32.87
C ASN A 73 32.94 -19.72 -32.41
N LEU A 74 32.59 -19.24 -31.21
CA LEU A 74 31.28 -19.44 -30.60
C LEU A 74 30.54 -18.11 -30.46
N ASN A 75 29.34 -18.02 -31.05
CA ASN A 75 28.49 -16.84 -30.97
C ASN A 75 27.56 -16.93 -29.76
N TYR A 76 27.64 -15.93 -28.88
CA TYR A 76 26.78 -15.73 -27.72
C TYR A 76 25.87 -14.52 -27.90
N LYS A 77 24.65 -14.63 -27.36
CA LYS A 77 23.69 -13.51 -27.30
C LYS A 77 23.37 -13.18 -25.86
N VAL A 78 23.56 -11.93 -25.46
CA VAL A 78 23.27 -11.46 -24.10
C VAL A 78 22.03 -10.59 -24.12
N LYS A 79 20.98 -11.03 -23.44
CA LYS A 79 19.71 -10.32 -23.40
C LYS A 79 19.80 -9.09 -22.50
N PRO A 80 19.24 -7.93 -22.90
CA PRO A 80 19.19 -6.77 -22.04
C PRO A 80 18.11 -6.94 -20.96
N VAL A 81 18.42 -6.46 -19.76
CA VAL A 81 17.46 -6.31 -18.66
C VAL A 81 17.40 -4.86 -18.21
N TRP A 82 16.40 -4.50 -17.41
CA TRP A 82 16.36 -3.18 -16.80
C TRP A 82 17.47 -3.02 -15.76
N ASP A 83 18.15 -1.89 -15.81
CA ASP A 83 19.19 -1.53 -14.87
C ASP A 83 18.58 -1.36 -13.46
N PRO A 84 19.20 -1.93 -12.41
CA PRO A 84 18.73 -1.76 -11.04
C PRO A 84 18.45 -0.31 -10.66
N LYS A 85 19.30 0.64 -11.08
CA LYS A 85 19.13 2.06 -10.75
C LYS A 85 17.88 2.62 -11.42
N PHE A 86 17.58 2.21 -12.65
CA PHE A 86 16.33 2.59 -13.33
C PHE A 86 15.10 2.13 -12.54
N VAL A 87 15.13 0.92 -11.97
CA VAL A 87 14.01 0.42 -11.16
C VAL A 87 13.92 1.18 -9.83
N PHE A 88 14.98 1.22 -9.03
CA PHE A 88 14.86 1.75 -7.67
C PHE A 88 14.79 3.29 -7.59
N VAL A 89 15.52 4.00 -8.45
CA VAL A 89 15.55 5.46 -8.41
C VAL A 89 14.26 6.07 -8.97
N ASN A 90 13.62 5.44 -9.95
CA ASN A 90 12.28 5.88 -10.38
C ASN A 90 11.21 5.55 -9.34
N LEU A 91 11.36 4.45 -8.59
CA LEU A 91 10.46 4.09 -7.50
C LEU A 91 10.56 5.05 -6.30
N SER A 92 11.74 5.62 -6.00
CA SER A 92 11.90 6.55 -4.86
C SER A 92 11.09 7.84 -4.99
N GLY A 93 10.59 8.17 -6.18
CA GLY A 93 9.66 9.28 -6.37
C GLY A 93 8.24 9.03 -5.82
N PHE A 94 7.95 7.83 -5.29
CA PHE A 94 6.69 7.32 -4.72
C PHE A 94 5.42 7.83 -5.42
N ILE A 95 4.99 9.06 -5.10
CA ILE A 95 3.84 9.76 -5.70
C ILE A 95 4.02 9.98 -7.22
N LEU A 96 5.23 10.31 -7.67
CA LEU A 96 5.54 10.57 -9.07
C LEU A 96 6.15 9.36 -9.80
N ALA A 97 6.22 8.20 -9.15
CA ALA A 97 6.83 7.01 -9.74
C ALA A 97 6.25 6.66 -11.14
N PRO A 98 4.91 6.68 -11.38
CA PRO A 98 4.37 6.39 -12.71
C PRO A 98 4.87 7.34 -13.79
N VAL A 99 4.97 8.63 -13.47
CA VAL A 99 5.45 9.67 -14.39
C VAL A 99 6.95 9.52 -14.64
N ASN A 100 7.73 9.27 -13.59
CA ASN A 100 9.18 9.06 -13.69
C ASN A 100 9.52 7.84 -14.55
N TYR A 101 8.79 6.74 -14.39
CA TYR A 101 8.93 5.57 -15.25
C TYR A 101 8.52 5.90 -16.69
N ALA A 102 7.40 6.60 -16.90
CA ALA A 102 6.90 6.93 -18.24
C ALA A 102 7.89 7.77 -19.05
N VAL A 103 8.52 8.77 -18.44
CA VAL A 103 9.53 9.62 -19.10
C VAL A 103 10.77 8.80 -19.51
N ASP A 104 11.12 7.77 -18.72
CA ASP A 104 12.34 6.99 -18.91
C ASP A 104 12.10 5.69 -19.75
N LEU A 105 10.84 5.40 -20.11
CA LEU A 105 10.46 4.28 -21.00
C LEU A 105 10.93 4.45 -22.46
N THR A 106 11.44 5.60 -22.86
CA THR A 106 12.05 5.82 -24.19
C THR A 106 13.57 5.81 -24.17
N ASN A 107 14.19 5.85 -22.98
CA ASN A 107 15.63 6.00 -22.84
C ASN A 107 16.39 4.66 -22.90
N PRO A 108 17.38 4.48 -23.79
CA PRO A 108 18.20 3.26 -23.85
C PRO A 108 19.08 3.04 -22.62
N LYS A 109 19.39 4.09 -21.84
CA LYS A 109 20.19 4.01 -20.60
C LYS A 109 19.56 3.12 -19.53
N ARG A 110 18.28 2.77 -19.65
CA ARG A 110 17.61 1.82 -18.74
C ARG A 110 18.04 0.38 -18.94
N PHE A 111 18.66 0.03 -20.06
CA PHE A 111 19.03 -1.36 -20.35
C PHE A 111 20.44 -1.69 -19.85
N TYR A 112 20.67 -2.96 -19.55
CA TYR A 112 21.87 -3.47 -18.89
C TYR A 112 22.11 -4.94 -19.24
N TYR A 113 23.38 -5.36 -19.35
CA TYR A 113 23.80 -6.71 -19.79
C TYR A 113 24.60 -7.47 -18.72
N ARG A 114 24.57 -7.05 -17.45
CA ARG A 114 25.41 -7.55 -16.34
C ARG A 114 26.82 -6.93 -16.30
N LYS A 115 27.40 -6.84 -15.10
CA LYS A 115 28.75 -6.30 -14.84
C LYS A 115 29.83 -7.33 -15.16
N SER A 116 29.46 -8.61 -15.16
CA SER A 116 30.33 -9.74 -15.42
C SER A 116 29.60 -10.74 -16.31
N ILE A 117 30.23 -11.15 -17.40
CA ILE A 117 29.75 -12.14 -18.35
C ILE A 117 30.79 -13.26 -18.40
N PHE A 118 30.32 -14.50 -18.31
CA PHE A 118 31.15 -15.69 -18.40
C PHE A 118 30.72 -16.48 -19.64
N LEU A 119 31.65 -16.78 -20.53
CA LEU A 119 31.44 -17.50 -21.78
C LEU A 119 31.96 -18.93 -21.61
N ASP A 120 31.05 -19.88 -21.41
CA ASP A 120 31.37 -21.30 -21.24
C ASP A 120 31.32 -22.03 -22.57
N THR A 121 32.44 -22.58 -23.04
CA THR A 121 32.51 -23.34 -24.30
C THR A 121 31.57 -24.55 -24.35
N ASN A 122 31.18 -25.09 -23.20
CA ASN A 122 30.25 -26.23 -23.11
C ASN A 122 28.77 -25.80 -23.14
N ASP A 123 28.48 -24.50 -23.13
CA ASP A 123 27.10 -23.99 -23.23
C ASP A 123 26.56 -24.21 -24.65
N THR A 124 25.52 -25.03 -24.75
CA THR A 124 24.83 -25.34 -26.01
C THR A 124 23.74 -24.32 -26.36
N ILE A 125 23.24 -23.56 -25.37
CA ILE A 125 22.16 -22.59 -25.54
C ILE A 125 22.72 -21.23 -25.97
N ARG A 126 23.95 -20.91 -25.52
CA ARG A 126 24.74 -19.72 -25.90
C ARG A 126 23.97 -18.40 -25.79
N THR A 127 22.96 -18.38 -24.91
CA THR A 127 22.08 -17.23 -24.69
C THR A 127 22.09 -16.88 -23.23
N ILE A 128 22.74 -15.77 -22.89
CA ILE A 128 22.91 -15.33 -21.51
C ILE A 128 21.76 -14.38 -21.18
N THR A 129 20.89 -14.80 -20.26
CA THR A 129 19.82 -13.94 -19.73
C THR A 129 20.19 -13.49 -18.33
N PRO A 130 20.51 -12.20 -18.10
CA PRO A 130 20.76 -11.69 -16.76
C PRO A 130 19.52 -11.88 -15.87
N GLU A 131 19.74 -12.19 -14.60
CA GLU A 131 18.64 -12.30 -13.65
C GLU A 131 18.00 -10.92 -13.44
N ARG A 132 16.67 -10.83 -13.63
CA ARG A 132 15.93 -9.59 -13.39
C ARG A 132 15.84 -9.36 -11.89
N ILE A 133 16.34 -8.23 -11.42
CA ILE A 133 16.20 -7.83 -10.00
C ILE A 133 14.73 -7.75 -9.58
N THR A 134 13.83 -7.40 -10.49
CA THR A 134 12.38 -7.42 -10.25
C THR A 134 11.88 -8.81 -9.90
N LYS A 135 12.48 -9.89 -10.43
CA LYS A 135 12.09 -11.27 -10.10
C LYS A 135 12.31 -11.59 -8.62
N GLY A 136 13.41 -11.10 -8.03
CA GLY A 136 13.67 -11.25 -6.59
C GLY A 136 12.65 -10.49 -5.73
N ILE A 137 12.29 -9.28 -6.16
CA ILE A 137 11.27 -8.44 -5.50
C ILE A 137 9.88 -9.05 -5.63
N GLU A 138 9.50 -9.47 -6.84
CA GLU A 138 8.24 -10.16 -7.15
C GLU A 138 8.11 -11.44 -6.34
N ASN A 139 9.15 -12.26 -6.28
CA ASN A 139 9.17 -13.46 -5.45
C ASN A 139 9.07 -13.11 -3.96
N GLY A 140 9.71 -12.03 -3.52
CA GLY A 140 9.62 -11.51 -2.16
C GLY A 140 8.19 -11.09 -1.78
N PHE A 141 7.54 -10.28 -2.61
CA PHE A 141 6.14 -9.90 -2.44
C PHE A 141 5.21 -11.10 -2.49
N LYS A 142 5.36 -11.97 -3.50
CA LYS A 142 4.57 -13.19 -3.64
C LYS A 142 4.68 -14.04 -2.39
N ARG A 143 5.90 -14.30 -1.90
CA ARG A 143 6.16 -15.03 -0.66
C ARG A 143 5.52 -14.35 0.55
N TYR A 144 5.66 -13.04 0.66
CA TYR A 144 5.09 -12.26 1.77
C TYR A 144 3.56 -12.36 1.81
N PHE A 145 2.88 -12.12 0.68
CA PHE A 145 1.42 -12.22 0.59
C PHE A 145 0.89 -13.67 0.65
N SER A 146 1.72 -14.66 0.29
CA SER A 146 1.39 -16.09 0.41
C SER A 146 1.77 -16.71 1.75
N THR A 147 2.35 -15.96 2.68
CA THR A 147 2.73 -16.48 3.99
C THR A 147 1.46 -16.75 4.80
N GLU A 148 1.23 -18.01 5.17
CA GLU A 148 0.19 -18.37 6.13
C GLU A 148 0.60 -17.92 7.54
N LEU A 149 -0.29 -17.22 8.23
CA LEU A 149 -0.08 -16.87 9.63
C LEU A 149 -0.25 -18.12 10.50
N SER A 150 0.69 -18.34 11.42
CA SER A 150 0.60 -19.43 12.39
C SER A 150 -0.50 -19.12 13.42
N ARG A 151 -1.71 -19.64 13.19
CA ARG A 151 -2.85 -19.56 14.11
C ARG A 151 -3.35 -20.97 14.39
N GLN A 152 -3.65 -21.25 15.65
CA GLN A 152 -4.13 -22.57 16.07
C GLN A 152 -5.55 -22.48 16.61
N LYS A 153 -6.33 -23.55 16.41
CA LYS A 153 -7.61 -23.72 17.09
C LYS A 153 -7.39 -23.60 18.61
N GLY A 154 -8.21 -22.79 19.25
CA GLY A 154 -8.14 -22.48 20.67
C GLY A 154 -7.39 -21.18 20.98
N ASP A 155 -6.67 -20.61 20.01
CA ASP A 155 -5.98 -19.34 20.23
C ASP A 155 -6.98 -18.24 20.56
N LEU A 156 -6.62 -17.42 21.56
CA LEU A 156 -7.38 -16.25 21.96
C LEU A 156 -6.49 -15.00 21.85
N TYR A 157 -7.00 -13.97 21.17
CA TYR A 157 -6.32 -12.70 21.03
C TYR A 157 -7.16 -11.56 21.60
N VAL A 158 -6.47 -10.60 22.22
CA VAL A 158 -7.03 -9.27 22.49
C VAL A 158 -6.79 -8.41 21.25
N HIS A 159 -7.85 -7.79 20.75
CA HIS A 159 -7.81 -6.85 19.61
C HIS A 159 -7.94 -5.44 20.14
N LEU A 160 -6.92 -4.60 19.92
CA LEU A 160 -6.97 -3.17 20.16
C LEU A 160 -6.85 -2.44 18.83
N GLY A 161 -7.73 -1.50 18.55
CA GLY A 161 -7.81 -0.82 17.26
C GLY A 161 -8.07 0.67 17.38
N LEU A 162 -7.64 1.39 16.35
CA LEU A 162 -7.85 2.81 16.13
C LEU A 162 -8.50 2.99 14.75
N PRO A 163 -9.84 3.03 14.67
CA PRO A 163 -10.57 3.55 13.52
C PRO A 163 -10.15 5.00 13.24
N PHE A 164 -9.23 5.19 12.30
CA PHE A 164 -8.57 6.47 12.07
C PHE A 164 -9.37 7.38 11.13
N VAL A 165 -10.02 6.80 10.12
CA VAL A 165 -10.90 7.52 9.18
C VAL A 165 -12.25 6.83 9.17
N ASN A 166 -13.31 7.60 9.33
CA ASN A 166 -14.69 7.12 9.50
C ASN A 166 -15.60 7.87 8.53
N GLY A 167 -16.15 7.18 7.54
CA GLY A 167 -17.18 7.71 6.64
C GLY A 167 -18.57 7.33 7.13
N PHE A 168 -19.35 8.31 7.56
CA PHE A 168 -20.70 8.15 8.07
C PHE A 168 -21.73 8.52 7.01
N LYS A 169 -22.78 7.70 6.89
CA LYS A 169 -24.07 8.09 6.34
C LYS A 169 -25.11 7.93 7.44
N PHE A 170 -25.54 9.05 7.99
CA PHE A 170 -26.39 9.11 9.16
C PHE A 170 -27.73 9.78 8.85
N LYS A 171 -28.78 9.42 9.58
CA LYS A 171 -30.12 9.99 9.46
C LYS A 171 -30.67 10.28 10.86
N PRO A 172 -30.19 11.37 11.51
CA PRO A 172 -30.68 11.75 12.82
C PRO A 172 -32.20 11.94 12.83
N GLU A 173 -32.83 11.58 13.95
CA GLU A 173 -34.28 11.68 14.09
C GLU A 173 -34.75 13.14 14.06
N LEU A 174 -35.76 13.41 13.21
CA LEU A 174 -36.32 14.72 12.88
C LEU A 174 -35.41 15.63 12.05
N GLU A 175 -34.29 15.11 11.53
CA GLU A 175 -33.32 15.86 10.72
C GLU A 175 -33.13 15.25 9.32
N GLY A 176 -32.43 15.99 8.45
CA GLY A 176 -32.00 15.51 7.14
C GLY A 176 -30.90 14.43 7.21
N SER A 177 -30.67 13.72 6.10
CA SER A 177 -29.54 12.78 6.01
C SER A 177 -28.22 13.54 5.95
N VAL A 178 -27.25 13.12 6.75
CA VAL A 178 -25.91 13.70 6.79
C VAL A 178 -24.91 12.67 6.27
N ASN A 179 -23.99 13.11 5.42
CA ASN A 179 -22.80 12.35 5.07
C ASN A 179 -21.60 13.14 5.57
N ILE A 180 -20.80 12.54 6.44
CA ILE A 180 -19.63 13.19 7.04
C ILE A 180 -18.47 12.21 7.07
N VAL A 181 -17.27 12.74 6.89
CA VAL A 181 -16.04 12.00 7.14
C VAL A 181 -15.46 12.58 8.40
N GLY A 182 -15.23 11.74 9.39
CA GLY A 182 -14.47 12.13 10.56
C GLY A 182 -13.29 11.22 10.80
N MET A 183 -12.58 11.54 11.85
CA MET A 183 -11.36 10.90 12.25
C MET A 183 -11.47 10.44 13.70
N MET A 184 -10.58 9.53 14.05
CA MET A 184 -10.44 8.99 15.40
C MET A 184 -11.57 8.06 15.87
N GLY A 185 -11.17 7.17 16.78
CA GLY A 185 -12.01 6.15 17.35
C GLY A 185 -11.16 5.15 18.09
N PHE A 186 -11.83 4.28 18.83
CA PHE A 186 -11.18 3.21 19.58
C PHE A 186 -11.98 1.92 19.43
N THR A 187 -11.30 0.81 19.19
CA THR A 187 -11.87 -0.54 19.17
C THR A 187 -11.15 -1.39 20.21
N ALA A 188 -11.91 -2.11 21.04
CA ALA A 188 -11.40 -3.18 21.88
C ALA A 188 -12.23 -4.45 21.65
N GLY A 189 -11.61 -5.62 21.70
CA GLY A 189 -12.32 -6.86 21.49
C GLY A 189 -11.50 -8.11 21.74
N LEU A 190 -12.14 -9.25 21.51
CA LEU A 190 -11.56 -10.57 21.62
C LEU A 190 -11.78 -11.35 20.33
N ASP A 191 -10.73 -11.99 19.84
CA ASP A 191 -10.75 -12.89 18.69
C ASP A 191 -10.44 -14.32 19.16
N TYR A 192 -11.38 -15.25 18.99
CA TYR A 192 -11.24 -16.66 19.36
C TYR A 192 -11.21 -17.56 18.12
N TYR A 193 -10.08 -18.24 17.89
CA TYR A 193 -9.91 -19.16 16.77
C TYR A 193 -10.58 -20.50 17.04
N HIS A 194 -11.76 -20.74 16.46
CA HIS A 194 -12.46 -22.02 16.58
C HIS A 194 -11.97 -23.06 15.55
N THR A 195 -11.24 -22.61 14.52
CA THR A 195 -10.42 -23.45 13.63
C THR A 195 -9.09 -22.73 13.33
N ASN A 196 -8.15 -23.41 12.64
CA ASN A 196 -6.87 -22.79 12.25
C ASN A 196 -7.03 -21.65 11.23
N LYS A 197 -8.19 -21.54 10.55
CA LYS A 197 -8.45 -20.53 9.51
C LYS A 197 -9.71 -19.71 9.78
N GLN A 198 -10.36 -19.86 10.93
CA GLN A 198 -11.58 -19.13 11.25
C GLN A 198 -11.62 -18.74 12.72
N PHE A 199 -12.11 -17.53 12.99
CA PHE A 199 -12.22 -17.00 14.34
C PHE A 199 -13.50 -16.18 14.54
N LEU A 200 -14.04 -16.26 15.75
CA LEU A 200 -15.13 -15.39 16.20
C LEU A 200 -14.54 -14.13 16.81
N SER A 201 -15.08 -12.97 16.47
CA SER A 201 -14.68 -11.68 17.02
C SER A 201 -15.84 -11.01 17.72
N LEU A 202 -15.67 -10.70 19.00
CA LEU A 202 -16.54 -9.81 19.76
C LEU A 202 -15.83 -8.46 19.93
N ARG A 203 -16.41 -7.38 19.42
CA ARG A 203 -15.78 -6.05 19.43
C ARG A 203 -16.72 -4.97 19.96
N LEU A 204 -16.16 -4.10 20.79
CA LEU A 204 -16.71 -2.80 21.17
C LEU A 204 -15.92 -1.73 20.42
N SER A 205 -16.60 -0.84 19.69
CA SER A 205 -15.97 0.25 18.96
C SER A 205 -16.66 1.57 19.27
N ALA A 206 -15.91 2.62 19.56
CA ALA A 206 -16.39 4.00 19.61
C ALA A 206 -15.74 4.78 18.47
N VAL A 207 -16.52 5.54 17.71
CA VAL A 207 -16.04 6.39 16.61
C VAL A 207 -16.67 7.76 16.71
N GLU A 208 -15.94 8.78 16.25
CA GLU A 208 -16.36 10.17 16.25
C GLU A 208 -16.19 10.76 14.85
N ASP A 209 -16.88 11.88 14.60
CA ASP A 209 -16.83 12.61 13.33
C ASP A 209 -15.79 13.74 13.33
N TYR A 210 -14.87 13.73 14.28
CA TYR A 210 -13.91 14.79 14.52
C TYR A 210 -13.01 15.04 13.29
N ASN A 211 -12.90 16.29 12.82
CA ASN A 211 -12.26 16.59 11.53
C ASN A 211 -10.73 16.65 11.57
N ASN A 212 -10.12 16.48 12.75
CA ASN A 212 -8.68 16.66 12.94
C ASN A 212 -8.02 15.36 13.45
N PRO A 213 -6.88 14.93 12.86
CA PRO A 213 -6.17 13.71 13.28
C PRO A 213 -5.59 13.77 14.70
N VAL A 214 -5.51 14.97 15.29
CA VAL A 214 -5.02 15.20 16.65
C VAL A 214 -6.15 15.84 17.44
N PRO A 215 -6.45 15.39 18.68
CA PRO A 215 -7.47 16.01 19.51
C PRO A 215 -7.00 17.41 19.92
N ILE A 216 -7.38 18.42 19.14
CA ILE A 216 -7.18 19.83 19.48
C ILE A 216 -8.54 20.37 19.96
N THR A 217 -8.56 21.31 20.89
CA THR A 217 -9.83 21.99 21.18
C THR A 217 -10.23 22.78 19.94
N GLU A 218 -11.32 22.41 19.26
CA GLU A 218 -11.87 23.22 18.17
C GLU A 218 -12.39 24.54 18.74
N ASP A 219 -12.12 25.64 18.02
CA ASP A 219 -12.57 26.97 18.39
C ASP A 219 -14.11 27.03 18.23
N PRO A 220 -14.90 27.31 19.30
CA PRO A 220 -16.36 27.30 19.27
C PRO A 220 -16.97 28.47 18.46
N SER A 221 -16.22 29.04 17.52
CA SER A 221 -16.60 30.22 16.73
C SER A 221 -17.47 29.90 15.52
N GLU A 222 -17.63 28.64 15.12
CA GLU A 222 -18.46 28.26 13.97
C GLU A 222 -19.90 27.88 14.39
N THR A 223 -20.86 28.48 13.70
CA THR A 223 -22.31 28.30 13.83
C THR A 223 -22.74 26.84 13.69
N LEU A 224 -23.50 26.34 14.69
CA LEU A 224 -24.16 25.03 14.76
C LEU A 224 -23.27 23.84 14.36
N ASN A 225 -22.40 23.42 15.27
CA ASN A 225 -21.73 22.12 15.16
C ASN A 225 -22.65 21.01 15.67
N MET A 226 -22.80 19.94 14.87
CA MET A 226 -23.52 18.72 15.26
C MET A 226 -22.55 17.54 15.36
N PRO A 227 -21.72 17.46 16.41
CA PRO A 227 -20.76 16.37 16.55
C PRO A 227 -21.50 15.04 16.63
N LEU A 228 -21.06 14.09 15.82
CA LEU A 228 -21.60 12.75 15.67
C LEU A 228 -20.64 11.73 16.28
N SER A 229 -21.18 10.88 17.14
CA SER A 229 -20.44 9.74 17.68
C SER A 229 -21.27 8.48 17.62
N SER A 230 -20.61 7.34 17.54
CA SER A 230 -21.28 6.05 17.46
C SER A 230 -20.51 5.00 18.25
N VAL A 231 -21.23 4.27 19.10
CA VAL A 231 -20.71 3.13 19.85
C VAL A 231 -21.32 1.85 19.30
N PHE A 232 -20.50 0.89 18.92
CA PHE A 232 -20.91 -0.38 18.34
C PHE A 232 -20.50 -1.54 19.24
N VAL A 233 -21.41 -2.49 19.43
CA VAL A 233 -21.09 -3.86 19.85
C VAL A 233 -21.31 -4.76 18.65
N SER A 234 -20.33 -5.58 18.31
CA SER A 234 -20.40 -6.43 17.12
C SER A 234 -19.86 -7.83 17.38
N LEU A 235 -20.51 -8.81 16.76
CA LEU A 235 -20.11 -10.21 16.76
C LEU A 235 -19.98 -10.66 15.31
N SER A 236 -18.82 -11.22 14.95
CA SER A 236 -18.54 -11.66 13.58
C SER A 236 -17.80 -12.99 13.53
N ASN A 237 -18.03 -13.77 12.49
CA ASN A 237 -17.21 -14.91 12.12
C ASN A 237 -16.29 -14.50 10.97
N ASN A 238 -14.99 -14.74 11.12
CA ASN A 238 -13.95 -14.25 10.25
C ASN A 238 -13.15 -15.42 9.68
N HIS A 239 -12.78 -15.33 8.41
CA HIS A 239 -11.98 -16.32 7.69
C HIS A 239 -10.60 -15.73 7.40
N GLN A 240 -9.55 -16.44 7.81
CA GLN A 240 -8.14 -16.10 7.59
C GLN A 240 -7.62 -16.79 6.33
N PHE A 241 -7.09 -16.00 5.39
CA PHE A 241 -6.43 -16.45 4.16
C PHE A 241 -5.07 -15.75 4.06
N ASN A 242 -3.98 -16.48 4.30
CA ASN A 242 -2.64 -15.92 4.39
C ASN A 242 -2.61 -14.73 5.37
N ARG A 243 -2.27 -13.53 4.87
CA ARG A 243 -2.26 -12.27 5.63
C ARG A 243 -3.59 -11.51 5.61
N PHE A 244 -4.63 -12.00 4.94
CA PHE A 244 -5.94 -11.35 4.89
C PHE A 244 -6.94 -12.06 5.81
N SER A 245 -7.83 -11.31 6.42
CA SER A 245 -9.05 -11.85 7.03
C SER A 245 -10.28 -11.12 6.53
N VAL A 246 -11.34 -11.87 6.25
CA VAL A 246 -12.65 -11.33 5.86
C VAL A 246 -13.71 -11.97 6.73
N GLY A 247 -14.61 -11.16 7.28
CA GLY A 247 -15.69 -11.65 8.15
C GLY A 247 -17.07 -11.14 7.77
N TYR A 248 -18.06 -11.73 8.42
CA TYR A 248 -19.45 -11.31 8.38
C TYR A 248 -20.06 -11.50 9.77
N GLY A 249 -21.01 -10.65 10.12
CA GLY A 249 -21.59 -10.66 11.45
C GLY A 249 -22.70 -9.65 11.64
N VAL A 250 -23.09 -9.49 12.90
CA VAL A 250 -24.12 -8.53 13.33
C VAL A 250 -23.49 -7.43 14.16
N ALA A 251 -24.06 -6.23 14.07
CA ALA A 251 -23.68 -5.09 14.88
C ALA A 251 -24.92 -4.41 15.47
N PHE A 252 -24.80 -4.02 16.73
CA PHE A 252 -25.69 -3.10 17.40
C PHE A 252 -24.97 -1.78 17.61
N ALA A 253 -25.59 -0.69 17.18
CA ALA A 253 -25.05 0.65 17.25
C ALA A 253 -25.87 1.50 18.22
N ARG A 254 -25.20 2.38 18.96
CA ARG A 254 -25.79 3.51 19.66
C ARG A 254 -25.18 4.76 19.06
N ASN A 255 -25.98 5.47 18.28
CA ASN A 255 -25.55 6.66 17.57
C ASN A 255 -26.02 7.89 18.33
N MET A 256 -25.14 8.88 18.49
CA MET A 256 -25.34 10.05 19.33
C MET A 256 -24.98 11.30 18.54
N TRP A 257 -25.76 12.35 18.73
CA TRP A 257 -25.50 13.67 18.15
C TRP A 257 -25.89 14.77 19.11
N GLU A 258 -25.17 15.87 19.05
CA GLU A 258 -25.40 17.04 19.90
C GLU A 258 -25.75 18.25 19.04
N PHE A 259 -26.66 19.10 19.49
CA PHE A 259 -26.82 20.43 18.91
C PHE A 259 -26.24 21.44 19.88
N VAL A 260 -25.30 22.25 19.40
CA VAL A 260 -24.75 23.38 20.14
C VAL A 260 -25.38 24.66 19.61
N PHE A 261 -26.34 25.22 20.35
CA PHE A 261 -26.95 26.51 20.04
C PHE A 261 -26.16 27.64 20.68
N LYS A 262 -25.89 28.70 19.90
CA LYS A 262 -25.28 29.94 20.40
C LYS A 262 -26.31 31.06 20.26
N GLU A 263 -26.96 31.43 21.36
CA GLU A 263 -27.83 32.60 21.37
C GLU A 263 -27.00 33.88 21.57
N GLU A 264 -27.17 34.85 20.69
CA GLU A 264 -26.43 36.10 20.69
C GLU A 264 -27.22 37.19 21.46
N TYR A 265 -27.23 37.10 22.79
CA TYR A 265 -27.82 38.13 23.67
C TYR A 265 -26.94 38.39 24.90
N GLN A 266 -25.93 39.26 24.78
CA GLN A 266 -25.02 39.79 25.83
C GLN A 266 -24.34 38.80 26.79
N PHE A 267 -24.76 37.53 26.82
CA PHE A 267 -24.27 36.38 27.55
C PHE A 267 -24.38 35.19 26.60
N ILE A 268 -23.28 34.48 26.37
CA ILE A 268 -23.29 33.26 25.56
C ILE A 268 -23.93 32.16 26.41
N ILE A 269 -25.23 31.89 26.21
CA ILE A 269 -25.87 30.69 26.74
C ILE A 269 -25.65 29.59 25.70
N MET A 270 -24.84 28.58 26.05
CA MET A 270 -24.71 27.37 25.25
C MET A 270 -25.79 26.39 25.70
N GLU A 271 -26.85 26.22 24.90
CA GLU A 271 -27.80 25.13 25.12
C GLU A 271 -27.35 23.92 24.30
N THR A 272 -27.01 22.85 25.02
CA THR A 272 -26.61 21.56 24.45
C THR A 272 -27.81 20.61 24.47
N LYS A 273 -28.30 20.20 23.30
CA LYS A 273 -29.31 19.13 23.20
C LYS A 273 -28.69 17.85 22.66
N LYS A 274 -28.47 16.87 23.53
CA LYS A 274 -27.98 15.53 23.16
C LYS A 274 -29.16 14.63 22.76
N ARG A 275 -29.06 14.03 21.57
CA ARG A 275 -30.00 13.01 21.08
C ARG A 275 -29.25 11.73 20.75
N ALA A 276 -29.97 10.62 20.79
CA ALA A 276 -29.40 9.33 20.44
C ALA A 276 -30.49 8.36 19.97
N HIS A 277 -30.12 7.48 19.03
CA HIS A 277 -30.91 6.31 18.68
C HIS A 277 -30.01 5.08 18.64
N SER A 278 -30.62 3.92 18.84
CA SER A 278 -29.93 2.66 18.65
C SER A 278 -30.27 2.08 17.29
N ALA A 279 -29.41 1.24 16.72
CA ALA A 279 -29.69 0.59 15.45
C ALA A 279 -29.10 -0.81 15.41
N ILE A 280 -29.72 -1.72 14.66
CA ILE A 280 -29.17 -3.03 14.38
C ILE A 280 -28.84 -3.17 12.90
N GLY A 281 -27.77 -3.92 12.63
CA GLY A 281 -27.17 -4.03 11.33
C GLY A 281 -26.21 -5.20 11.21
N LEU A 282 -25.42 -5.14 10.15
CA LEU A 282 -24.37 -6.10 9.88
C LEU A 282 -23.00 -5.50 10.16
N VAL A 283 -21.98 -6.36 10.23
CA VAL A 283 -20.58 -5.96 10.21
C VAL A 283 -19.82 -6.82 9.22
N ILE A 284 -19.00 -6.16 8.38
CA ILE A 284 -18.14 -6.79 7.39
C ILE A 284 -16.72 -6.24 7.61
N PRO A 285 -15.93 -6.88 8.48
CA PRO A 285 -14.54 -6.52 8.69
C PRO A 285 -13.64 -7.19 7.63
N VAL A 286 -12.72 -6.41 7.08
CA VAL A 286 -11.61 -6.89 6.26
C VAL A 286 -10.32 -6.38 6.88
N HIS A 287 -9.38 -7.27 7.21
CA HIS A 287 -8.08 -6.90 7.76
C HIS A 287 -6.94 -7.50 6.95
N PHE A 288 -5.84 -6.77 6.88
CA PHE A 288 -4.57 -7.18 6.33
C PHE A 288 -3.49 -7.11 7.41
N THR A 289 -2.86 -8.24 7.70
CA THR A 289 -1.80 -8.41 8.69
C THR A 289 -0.45 -8.02 8.10
N VAL A 290 0.02 -6.81 8.42
CA VAL A 290 1.30 -6.27 7.95
C VAL A 290 2.46 -6.95 8.70
N PHE A 291 2.36 -6.99 10.03
CA PHE A 291 3.26 -7.72 10.91
C PHE A 291 2.44 -8.70 11.73
N ASP A 292 3.07 -9.70 12.36
CA ASP A 292 2.36 -10.83 13.00
C ASP A 292 1.20 -10.42 13.94
N ASN A 293 1.32 -9.23 14.53
CA ASN A 293 0.32 -8.65 15.43
C ASN A 293 -0.29 -7.33 14.93
N PHE A 294 0.28 -6.67 13.92
CA PHE A 294 -0.22 -5.37 13.43
C PHE A 294 -1.01 -5.52 12.14
N ASN A 295 -2.20 -4.93 12.12
CA ASN A 295 -3.17 -5.08 11.05
C ASN A 295 -3.70 -3.72 10.60
N ILE A 296 -4.00 -3.63 9.31
CA ILE A 296 -4.73 -2.51 8.71
C ILE A 296 -6.04 -3.09 8.20
N GLY A 297 -7.17 -2.49 8.52
CA GLY A 297 -8.48 -3.00 8.13
C GLY A 297 -9.43 -1.94 7.59
N ALA A 298 -10.38 -2.41 6.79
CA ALA A 298 -11.57 -1.68 6.40
C ALA A 298 -12.77 -2.39 7.03
N ILE A 299 -13.59 -1.65 7.80
CA ILE A 299 -14.72 -2.22 8.52
C ILE A 299 -15.99 -1.50 8.07
N TYR A 300 -16.89 -2.26 7.44
CA TYR A 300 -18.17 -1.74 6.99
C TYR A 300 -19.30 -2.19 7.93
N ARG A 301 -20.11 -1.24 8.39
CA ARG A 301 -21.21 -1.45 9.34
C ARG A 301 -22.50 -0.79 8.83
N PRO A 302 -23.28 -1.46 7.96
CA PRO A 302 -24.59 -0.99 7.58
C PRO A 302 -25.63 -1.31 8.66
N THR A 303 -26.49 -0.35 8.99
CA THR A 303 -27.63 -0.52 9.91
C THR A 303 -28.94 -0.27 9.17
N PHE A 304 -29.98 -1.01 9.55
CA PHE A 304 -31.24 -1.07 8.80
C PHE A 304 -32.47 -0.73 9.63
N TYR A 305 -32.44 -1.06 10.92
CA TYR A 305 -33.55 -0.81 11.83
C TYR A 305 -33.08 0.06 12.96
N THR A 306 -33.74 1.20 13.15
CA THR A 306 -33.46 2.14 14.22
C THR A 306 -34.51 1.99 15.33
N PHE A 307 -34.03 2.12 16.57
CA PHE A 307 -34.78 2.07 17.81
C PHE A 307 -34.59 3.42 18.52
N GLY A 308 -35.65 4.22 18.57
CA GLY A 308 -35.65 5.58 19.12
C GLY A 308 -37.07 5.96 19.54
N HIS A 309 -37.54 7.14 19.11
CA HIS A 309 -38.94 7.52 19.36
C HIS A 309 -39.94 6.67 18.54
N SER A 310 -39.52 6.21 17.35
CA SER A 310 -40.27 5.24 16.54
C SER A 310 -39.35 4.14 16.02
N THR A 311 -39.82 2.88 16.02
CA THR A 311 -39.08 1.78 15.38
C THR A 311 -39.39 1.79 13.90
N LYS A 312 -38.39 2.06 13.06
CA LYS A 312 -38.57 2.15 11.61
C LYS A 312 -37.39 1.56 10.86
N PHE A 313 -37.66 1.10 9.64
CA PHE A 313 -36.61 0.79 8.70
C PHE A 313 -35.96 2.10 8.24
N GLN A 314 -34.67 2.24 8.52
CA GLN A 314 -33.87 3.38 8.16
C GLN A 314 -32.43 2.93 7.89
N TYR A 315 -32.04 3.03 6.62
CA TYR A 315 -30.68 2.69 6.21
C TYR A 315 -29.69 3.79 6.58
N GLU A 316 -28.66 3.39 7.32
CA GLU A 316 -27.46 4.15 7.69
C GLU A 316 -26.24 3.25 7.51
N HIS A 317 -25.04 3.82 7.43
CA HIS A 317 -23.82 3.01 7.47
C HIS A 317 -22.61 3.78 7.95
N LEU A 318 -21.62 3.02 8.39
CA LEU A 318 -20.27 3.48 8.70
C LEU A 318 -19.25 2.64 7.94
N LEU A 319 -18.28 3.31 7.31
CA LEU A 319 -17.07 2.70 6.78
C LEU A 319 -15.85 3.25 7.54
N SER A 320 -15.10 2.37 8.21
CA SER A 320 -13.91 2.77 8.97
C SER A 320 -12.64 2.17 8.37
N LEU A 321 -11.57 2.97 8.30
CA LEU A 321 -10.20 2.48 8.15
C LEU A 321 -9.56 2.34 9.54
N GLU A 322 -9.20 1.13 9.94
CA GLU A 322 -8.72 0.79 11.28
C GLU A 322 -7.26 0.33 11.26
N PHE A 323 -6.43 0.89 12.13
CA PHE A 323 -5.15 0.29 12.52
C PHE A 323 -5.35 -0.52 13.79
N SER A 324 -4.91 -1.77 13.82
CA SER A 324 -5.11 -2.61 14.99
C SER A 324 -3.91 -3.46 15.36
N TYR A 325 -3.78 -3.72 16.65
CA TYR A 325 -2.81 -4.61 17.23
C TYR A 325 -3.51 -5.78 17.93
N LYS A 326 -3.07 -7.00 17.65
CA LYS A 326 -3.60 -8.23 18.24
C LYS A 326 -2.55 -8.91 19.12
N PHE A 327 -2.86 -9.12 20.39
CA PHE A 327 -1.97 -9.81 21.33
C PHE A 327 -2.54 -11.18 21.68
N LYS A 328 -1.77 -12.25 21.49
CA LYS A 328 -2.18 -13.59 21.92
C LYS A 328 -2.15 -13.66 23.44
N ILE A 329 -3.23 -14.15 24.04
CA ILE A 329 -3.34 -14.35 25.49
C ILE A 329 -3.55 -15.81 25.89
N ARG A 330 -3.90 -16.68 24.94
CA ARG A 330 -3.96 -18.13 25.12
C ARG A 330 -3.68 -18.83 23.81
#